data_AF-A0A4R5H587-F1
#
_entry.id   AF-A0A4R5H587-F1
#
_cell.length_a   1.000
_cell.length_b   1.000
_cell.length_c   1.000
_cell.angle_alpha   90.00
_cell.angle_beta   90.00
_cell.angle_gamma   90.00
#
_symmetry.space_group_name_H-M   'P 1'
#
loop_
_entity.id
_entity.type
_entity.pdbx_description
1 polymer ?
#
loop_
_entity_poly.entity_id
_entity_poly.type
_entity_poly.pdbx_seq_one_letter_code
_entity_poly.pdbx_strand_id
1 'polypeptide(L)'
;MDYQFSHDLLGNPFAKCDSEHEALGDWLTNDIATDKAQIASLLAKLNELLDRRQSLYQHTGKIYHLTFDQEEVELFLNDYETTHPEFSDEEEFNMKHPACGFGLVDFKHVLNEWLEFLA
;
A
#
# COMPACT_ATOMS: atom_id res chain seq x y z
N MET A 1 -4.49 13.17 6.28
CA MET A 1 -5.35 12.05 5.85
C MET A 1 -6.25 11.70 7.01
N ASP A 2 -7.56 11.61 6.77
CA ASP A 2 -8.53 11.15 7.75
C ASP A 2 -8.89 9.70 7.44
N TYR A 3 -8.92 8.85 8.47
CA TYR A 3 -9.28 7.44 8.32
C TYR A 3 -9.93 6.88 9.58
N GLN A 4 -10.65 5.78 9.39
CA GLN A 4 -11.31 5.04 10.46
C GLN A 4 -11.18 3.54 10.21
N PHE A 5 -10.79 2.82 11.25
CA PHE A 5 -10.76 1.36 11.26
C PHE A 5 -11.97 0.82 12.03
N SER A 6 -12.55 -0.26 11.52
CA SER A 6 -13.73 -0.90 12.07
C SER A 6 -13.77 -2.36 11.65
N HIS A 7 -14.77 -3.10 12.13
CA HIS A 7 -15.05 -4.44 11.62
C HIS A 7 -16.33 -4.40 10.78
N ASP A 8 -16.35 -5.15 9.68
CA ASP A 8 -17.56 -5.35 8.88
C ASP A 8 -18.58 -6.23 9.62
N LEU A 9 -19.73 -6.49 8.98
CA LEU A 9 -20.79 -7.32 9.56
C LEU A 9 -20.37 -8.79 9.80
N LEU A 10 -19.31 -9.24 9.16
CA LEU A 10 -18.74 -10.59 9.28
C LEU A 10 -17.59 -10.64 10.29
N GLY A 11 -17.20 -9.50 10.86
CA GLY A 11 -16.07 -9.39 11.78
C GLY A 11 -14.70 -9.26 11.10
N ASN A 12 -14.65 -9.02 9.79
CA ASN A 12 -13.38 -8.76 9.09
C ASN A 12 -12.95 -7.31 9.31
N PRO A 13 -11.64 -7.05 9.41
CA PRO A 13 -11.13 -5.69 9.55
C PRO A 13 -11.44 -4.86 8.28
N PHE A 14 -11.87 -3.62 8.46
CA PHE A 14 -12.25 -2.69 7.41
C PHE A 14 -11.67 -1.30 7.67
N ALA A 15 -11.02 -0.73 6.66
CA ALA A 15 -10.47 0.62 6.69
C ALA A 15 -11.25 1.54 5.74
N LYS A 16 -11.64 2.70 6.26
CA LYS A 16 -12.26 3.78 5.47
C LYS A 16 -11.37 5.01 5.51
N CYS A 17 -11.00 5.51 4.35
CA CYS A 17 -10.22 6.75 4.20
C CYS A 17 -11.06 7.85 3.54
N ASP A 18 -10.55 9.08 3.57
CA ASP A 18 -11.07 10.18 2.76
C ASP A 18 -10.97 9.89 1.24
N SER A 19 -11.69 10.67 0.42
CA SER A 19 -11.80 10.41 -1.02
C SER A 19 -10.46 10.50 -1.78
N GLU A 20 -9.47 11.22 -1.27
CA GLU A 20 -8.14 11.30 -1.89
C GLU A 20 -7.32 10.02 -1.65
N HIS A 21 -7.67 9.27 -0.60
CA HIS A 21 -6.94 8.09 -0.14
C HIS A 21 -7.82 6.83 -0.10
N GLU A 22 -8.94 6.81 -0.81
CA GLU A 22 -9.89 5.69 -0.84
C GLU A 22 -9.20 4.36 -1.18
N ALA A 23 -8.27 4.38 -2.14
CA ALA A 23 -7.50 3.20 -2.54
C ALA A 23 -6.60 2.63 -1.42
N LEU A 24 -6.15 3.43 -0.46
CA LEU A 24 -5.41 2.92 0.70
C LEU A 24 -6.33 2.14 1.65
N GLY A 25 -7.53 2.67 1.92
CA GLY A 25 -8.52 1.96 2.73
C GLY A 25 -8.92 0.62 2.11
N ASP A 26 -9.11 0.63 0.79
CA ASP A 26 -9.40 -0.58 0.02
C ASP A 26 -8.24 -1.59 0.07
N TRP A 27 -7.00 -1.13 -0.11
CA TRP A 27 -5.81 -1.97 -0.01
C TRP A 27 -5.59 -2.57 1.38
N LEU A 28 -5.76 -1.79 2.45
CA LEU A 28 -5.67 -2.28 3.83
C LEU A 28 -6.72 -3.37 4.09
N THR A 29 -7.93 -3.18 3.58
CA THR A 29 -9.06 -4.10 3.77
C THR A 29 -8.91 -5.39 2.97
N ASN A 30 -8.57 -5.30 1.68
CA ASN A 30 -8.67 -6.42 0.74
C ASN A 30 -7.33 -7.09 0.43
N ASP A 31 -6.24 -6.33 0.40
CA ASP A 31 -4.92 -6.83 0.04
C ASP A 31 -4.16 -7.33 1.26
N ILE A 32 -3.97 -6.43 2.23
CA ILE A 32 -3.27 -6.71 3.50
C ILE A 32 -4.16 -7.49 4.45
N ALA A 33 -5.40 -7.03 4.64
CA ALA A 33 -6.36 -7.60 5.59
C ALA A 33 -5.72 -7.87 6.96
N THR A 34 -5.58 -9.14 7.35
CA THR A 34 -5.01 -9.59 8.62
C THR A 34 -3.54 -10.04 8.53
N ASP A 35 -2.85 -9.84 7.41
CA ASP A 35 -1.47 -10.29 7.21
C ASP A 35 -0.45 -9.42 7.96
N LYS A 36 -0.32 -9.69 9.26
CA LYS A 36 0.62 -9.01 10.16
C LYS A 36 2.09 -9.18 9.72
N ALA A 37 2.42 -10.28 9.04
CA ALA A 37 3.78 -10.52 8.57
C ALA A 37 4.13 -9.61 7.38
N GLN A 38 3.19 -9.43 6.45
CA GLN A 38 3.32 -8.49 5.34
C GLN A 38 3.43 -7.04 5.86
N ILE A 39 2.59 -6.64 6.82
CA ILE A 39 2.68 -5.30 7.44
C ILE A 39 4.07 -5.08 8.06
N ALA A 40 4.58 -6.05 8.83
CA ALA A 40 5.90 -5.96 9.45
C ALA A 40 7.03 -5.88 8.41
N SER A 41 6.91 -6.61 7.30
CA SER A 41 7.86 -6.56 6.18
C SER A 41 7.86 -5.17 5.52
N LEU A 42 6.69 -4.60 5.24
CA LEU A 42 6.57 -3.26 4.65
C LEU A 42 7.12 -2.18 5.58
N LEU A 43 6.84 -2.27 6.89
CA LEU A 43 7.41 -1.38 7.90
C LEU A 43 8.95 -1.44 7.94
N ALA A 44 9.53 -2.64 7.80
CA ALA A 44 10.99 -2.80 7.70
C ALA A 44 11.55 -2.11 6.45
N LYS A 45 10.87 -2.26 5.30
CA LYS A 45 11.25 -1.58 4.05
C LYS A 45 11.15 -0.06 4.14
N LEU A 46 10.09 0.46 4.74
CA LEU A 46 9.98 1.91 5.00
C LEU A 46 11.14 2.43 5.85
N ASN A 47 11.58 1.68 6.87
CA ASN A 47 12.74 2.07 7.66
C ASN A 47 14.04 2.05 6.84
N GLU A 48 14.22 1.09 5.93
CA GLU A 48 15.38 1.06 5.03
C GLU A 48 15.41 2.26 4.08
N LEU A 49 14.25 2.71 3.57
CA LEU A 49 14.12 3.89 2.72
C LEU A 49 14.34 5.19 3.50
N LEU A 50 13.72 5.34 4.67
CA LEU A 50 13.89 6.49 5.56
C LEU A 50 15.36 6.66 6.01
N ASP A 51 16.04 5.55 6.29
CA ASP A 51 17.47 5.54 6.64
C ASP A 51 18.39 5.66 5.42
N ARG A 52 17.84 5.83 4.21
CA ARG A 52 18.56 5.91 2.92
C ARG A 52 19.45 4.71 2.63
N ARG A 53 19.14 3.54 3.19
CA ARG A 53 19.79 2.26 2.88
C ARG A 53 19.26 1.62 1.60
N GLN A 54 18.05 2.01 1.21
CA GLN A 54 17.40 1.61 -0.04
C GLN A 54 16.82 2.88 -0.70
N SER A 55 16.85 2.95 -2.04
CA SER A 55 16.35 4.10 -2.80
C SER A 55 15.01 3.82 -3.47
N LEU A 56 14.71 2.56 -3.76
CA LEU A 56 13.49 2.13 -4.43
C LEU A 56 13.09 0.75 -3.92
N TYR A 57 11.82 0.57 -3.62
CA TYR A 57 11.22 -0.73 -3.30
C TYR A 57 9.89 -0.86 -4.04
N GLN A 58 9.55 -2.08 -4.45
CA GLN A 58 8.28 -2.39 -5.08
C GLN A 58 7.66 -3.62 -4.43
N HIS A 59 6.33 -3.60 -4.30
CA HIS A 59 5.56 -4.69 -3.74
C HIS A 59 4.30 -4.94 -4.57
N THR A 60 4.19 -6.10 -5.18
CA THR A 60 2.99 -6.51 -5.91
C THR A 60 2.07 -7.31 -5.00
N GLY A 61 0.91 -6.74 -4.70
CA GLY A 61 -0.17 -7.39 -3.97
C GLY A 61 -1.20 -8.02 -4.92
N LYS A 62 -2.42 -8.27 -4.43
CA LYS A 62 -3.48 -8.93 -5.19
C LYS A 62 -4.18 -7.94 -6.12
N ILE A 63 -4.70 -6.85 -5.56
CA ILE A 63 -5.46 -5.80 -6.23
C ILE A 63 -4.55 -4.62 -6.55
N TYR A 64 -3.59 -4.32 -5.69
CA TYR A 64 -2.70 -3.18 -5.87
C TYR A 64 -1.24 -3.61 -5.89
N HIS A 65 -0.42 -2.78 -6.52
CA HIS A 65 1.02 -2.77 -6.29
C HIS A 65 1.45 -1.42 -5.74
N LEU A 66 2.54 -1.43 -4.99
CA LEU A 66 3.09 -0.27 -4.35
C LEU A 66 4.50 -0.02 -4.86
N THR A 67 4.83 1.25 -5.06
CA THR A 67 6.20 1.73 -5.32
C THR A 67 6.58 2.67 -4.19
N PHE A 68 7.79 2.50 -3.67
CA PHE A 68 8.30 3.32 -2.59
C PHE A 68 9.60 3.93 -3.09
N ASP A 69 9.72 5.25 -3.03
CA ASP A 69 10.98 5.95 -3.25
C ASP A 69 11.44 6.67 -1.98
N GLN A 70 12.33 7.66 -2.10
CA GLN A 70 12.85 8.39 -0.95
C GLN A 70 11.90 9.46 -0.40
N GLU A 71 10.83 9.77 -1.11
CA GLU A 71 9.90 10.86 -0.82
C GLU A 71 8.53 10.29 -0.43
N GLU A 72 8.01 9.35 -1.21
CA GLU A 72 6.64 8.87 -1.08
C GLU A 72 6.46 7.37 -1.38
N VAL A 73 5.28 6.89 -1.00
CA VAL A 73 4.71 5.61 -1.41
C VAL A 73 3.55 5.90 -2.33
N GLU A 74 3.57 5.29 -3.51
CA GLU A 74 2.47 5.35 -4.46
C GLU A 74 1.79 3.99 -4.54
N LEU A 75 0.45 4.01 -4.61
CA LEU A 75 -0.39 2.85 -4.86
C LEU A 75 -0.91 2.89 -6.29
N PHE A 76 -0.88 1.74 -6.94
CA PHE A 76 -1.39 1.57 -8.29
C PHE A 76 -2.30 0.36 -8.34
N LEU A 77 -3.40 0.47 -9.09
CA LEU A 77 -4.27 -0.66 -9.35
C LEU A 77 -3.56 -1.65 -10.28
N ASN A 78 -3.55 -2.93 -9.90
CA ASN A 78 -3.11 -3.99 -10.79
C ASN A 78 -4.07 -4.07 -11.97
N ASP A 79 -3.52 -4.05 -13.17
CA ASP A 79 -4.34 -4.24 -14.36
C ASP A 79 -4.63 -5.74 -14.53
N TYR A 80 -5.91 -6.09 -14.64
CA TYR A 80 -6.34 -7.48 -14.79
C TYR A 80 -5.80 -8.12 -16.08
N GLU A 81 -5.45 -7.33 -17.11
CA GLU A 81 -4.92 -7.83 -18.38
C GLU A 81 -3.38 -7.97 -18.41
N THR A 82 -2.64 -7.38 -17.46
CA THR A 82 -1.17 -7.40 -17.44
C THR A 82 -0.59 -8.44 -16.48
N THR A 83 -1.27 -9.58 -16.27
CA THR A 83 -0.69 -10.74 -15.56
C THR A 83 0.27 -11.57 -16.42
N HIS A 84 0.72 -11.01 -17.56
CA HIS A 84 1.72 -11.59 -18.44
C HIS A 84 2.98 -10.72 -18.39
N PRO A 85 4.04 -11.13 -17.66
CA PRO A 85 5.29 -10.37 -17.53
C PRO A 85 6.11 -10.30 -18.84
N GLU A 86 5.57 -10.77 -19.96
CA GLU A 86 6.26 -10.81 -21.26
C GLU A 86 5.99 -9.55 -22.11
N PHE A 87 5.14 -8.62 -21.66
CA PHE A 87 4.73 -7.45 -22.45
C PHE A 87 4.59 -6.13 -21.68
N SER A 88 4.91 -6.06 -20.38
CA SER A 88 4.90 -4.78 -19.68
C SER A 88 6.22 -4.04 -19.94
N ASP A 89 6.27 -3.22 -20.98
CA ASP A 89 7.37 -2.28 -21.17
C ASP A 89 7.44 -1.37 -19.92
N GLU A 90 8.64 -1.22 -19.33
CA GLU A 90 8.87 -0.33 -18.17
C GLU A 90 8.39 1.10 -18.44
N GLU A 91 8.32 1.51 -19.71
CA GLU A 91 7.77 2.79 -20.16
C GLU A 91 6.25 2.91 -19.96
N GLU A 92 5.49 1.82 -20.14
CA GLU A 92 4.03 1.82 -19.96
C GLU A 92 3.65 1.83 -18.47
N PHE A 93 4.47 1.21 -17.62
CA PHE A 93 4.36 1.30 -16.16
C PHE A 93 4.55 2.75 -15.67
N ASN A 94 5.55 3.46 -16.21
CA ASN A 94 5.81 4.87 -15.90
C ASN A 94 4.72 5.85 -16.39
N MET A 95 3.81 5.40 -17.26
CA MET A 95 2.67 6.21 -17.73
C MET A 95 1.40 6.01 -16.89
N LYS A 96 1.36 5.04 -15.96
CA LYS A 96 0.19 4.83 -15.11
C LYS A 96 0.15 5.90 -14.02
N HIS A 97 -1.03 6.48 -13.81
CA HIS A 97 -1.25 7.39 -12.71
C HIS A 97 -1.47 6.60 -11.42
N PRO A 98 -0.83 6.99 -10.30
CA PRO A 98 -1.11 6.37 -9.02
C PRO A 98 -2.56 6.61 -8.62
N ALA A 99 -3.18 5.60 -8.00
CA ALA A 99 -4.48 5.72 -7.38
C ALA A 99 -4.44 6.65 -6.16
N CYS A 100 -3.33 6.63 -5.42
CA CYS A 100 -3.02 7.57 -4.34
C CYS A 100 -1.52 7.56 -4.01
N GLY A 101 -1.05 8.63 -3.39
CA GLY A 101 0.34 8.80 -2.95
C GLY A 101 0.41 9.33 -1.51
N PHE A 102 1.46 8.94 -0.78
CA PHE A 102 1.62 9.27 0.64
C PHE A 102 3.08 9.48 0.99
N GLY A 103 3.39 10.47 1.83
CA GLY A 103 4.71 10.56 2.43
C GLY A 103 5.08 9.29 3.19
N LEU A 104 6.36 8.88 3.14
CA LEU A 104 6.85 7.66 3.79
C LEU A 104 6.48 7.58 5.28
N VAL A 105 6.50 8.72 5.98
CA VAL A 105 6.20 8.80 7.42
C VAL A 105 4.71 8.60 7.69
N ASP A 106 3.84 9.20 6.87
CA ASP A 106 2.39 9.08 7.00
C ASP A 106 1.95 7.64 6.72
N PHE A 107 2.45 7.04 5.63
CA PHE A 107 2.17 5.65 5.31
C PHE A 107 2.64 4.70 6.42
N LYS A 108 3.85 4.93 6.96
CA LYS A 108 4.35 4.18 8.12
C LYS A 108 3.43 4.34 9.34
N HIS A 109 2.91 5.52 9.61
CA HIS A 109 2.02 5.76 10.74
C HIS A 109 0.73 4.93 10.60
N VAL A 110 0.10 4.98 9.43
CA VAL A 110 -1.12 4.23 9.13
C VAL A 110 -0.92 2.72 9.28
N LEU A 111 0.21 2.18 8.79
CA LEU A 111 0.53 0.76 8.94
C LEU A 111 0.70 0.33 10.41
N ASN A 112 1.27 1.19 11.27
CA ASN A 112 1.38 0.90 12.70
C ASN A 112 0.01 0.92 13.38
N GLU A 113 -0.83 1.92 13.08
CA GLU A 113 -2.18 1.98 13.66
C GLU A 113 -3.07 0.84 13.16
N TRP A 114 -2.92 0.41 11.91
CA TRP A 114 -3.60 -0.78 11.42
C TRP A 114 -3.13 -2.04 12.16
N LEU A 115 -1.83 -2.19 12.38
CA LEU A 115 -1.29 -3.31 13.15
C LEU A 115 -1.79 -3.33 14.61
N GLU A 116 -1.90 -2.15 15.23
CA GLU A 116 -2.48 -1.98 16.57
C GLU A 116 -3.97 -2.33 16.59
N PHE A 117 -4.73 -1.89 15.59
CA PHE A 117 -6.14 -2.23 15.44
C PHE A 117 -6.39 -3.75 15.30
N LEU A 118 -5.47 -4.47 14.64
CA LEU A 118 -5.53 -5.91 14.49
C LEU A 118 -5.07 -6.70 15.73
N ALA A 119 -4.48 -6.06 16.74
CA ALA A 119 -3.88 -6.72 17.91
C ALA A 119 -4.92 -7.30 18.86
#